data_AF-A0A938W0S8-F1
#
_entry.id   AF-A0A938W0S8-F1
#
_cell.length_a   1.000
_cell.length_b   1.000
_cell.length_c   1.000
_cell.angle_alpha   90.00
_cell.angle_beta   90.00
_cell.angle_gamma   90.00
#
_symmetry.space_group_name_H-M   'P 1'
#
loop_
_entity.id
_entity.type
_entity.pdbx_description
1 polymer ?
#
loop_
_entity_poly.entity_id
_entity_poly.type
_entity_poly.pdbx_seq_one_letter_code
_entity_poly.pdbx_strand_id
1 'polypeptide(L)'
;MMGIDVLRVQGYGMLADPLAMLGYSDIPETEQLYGGGALNFLKLAGAAGTLYERPIVTCETLVWQGRAYMTTPLKWRVGIDRLFEAGVNQAIYHGFPYHHGAFLAPGYHPFASPHMAMMTFSTDMSDNDPLSAGAAPALNAYAARAQYLLQRSRTSTRIGIFYQLFDYPNGNYIREELVQGVLDDQDAQIPKANRIAAMIMPSRTDVTGDRQWVQATAGLAAELTAHGHYPIYFNEDRLLRARIEGQTVVMGEAAFEALILYREPHLTVAAAAKLREIAGAGIPVFFVGGRPDRDPGYCDHAARDAAVREAVAAISGPDCADAAAVLTAVRAAGVQGEVIYDTPQPHIGFIHKVDREDGSEFFFLRNRTREERAVDVTLAAAGRMPVLLDLWTGQMLRLAGEIASQTALAMTPRLTLCFAPYESKLIWLADPAAAQDLPLAPAPIMAADLAPVLTVDGFSFAADQHLANGTSHRIELSLPALKDWRDLPELATLAAAGEYTAAFTLAGLDPAQRYFLQFDRVCDRADIVLNGQALDPLLLPPWRCEITGLLRAGENTLKIVVTPTLRNRLVGYANAGSRDYRQYKGGATMPSGLIGAVTVCALR
;
A
#
# COMPACT_ATOMS: atom_id res chain seq x y z
N MET A 1 -29.07 18.73 -20.87
CA MET A 1 -27.69 18.57 -20.36
C MET A 1 -27.77 18.84 -18.86
N MET A 2 -27.37 17.90 -17.99
CA MET A 2 -27.62 18.00 -16.53
C MET A 2 -26.66 18.95 -15.79
N GLY A 3 -25.78 19.69 -16.48
CA GLY A 3 -24.77 20.55 -15.84
C GLY A 3 -23.77 19.78 -14.96
N ILE A 4 -23.59 18.49 -15.23
CA ILE A 4 -22.58 17.65 -14.57
C ILE A 4 -21.34 17.71 -15.45
N ASP A 5 -20.29 18.38 -14.96
CA ASP A 5 -19.05 18.59 -15.71
C ASP A 5 -17.99 17.50 -15.45
N VAL A 6 -18.21 16.62 -14.46
CA VAL A 6 -17.27 15.56 -14.06
C VAL A 6 -18.01 14.29 -13.63
N LEU A 7 -17.62 13.15 -14.21
CA LEU A 7 -18.13 11.82 -13.91
C LEU A 7 -17.04 10.93 -13.29
N ARG A 8 -17.21 10.55 -12.01
CA ARG A 8 -16.36 9.59 -11.27
C ARG A 8 -17.05 8.22 -11.21
N VAL A 9 -16.37 7.15 -11.64
CA VAL A 9 -17.01 5.83 -11.85
C VAL A 9 -16.15 4.67 -11.35
N GLN A 10 -16.77 3.81 -10.54
CA GLN A 10 -16.32 2.45 -10.28
C GLN A 10 -16.73 1.55 -11.46
N GLY A 11 -15.80 1.33 -12.39
CA GLY A 11 -16.05 0.70 -13.70
C GLY A 11 -15.87 -0.82 -13.76
N TYR A 12 -16.28 -1.56 -12.72
CA TYR A 12 -16.07 -3.02 -12.59
C TYR A 12 -17.27 -3.70 -11.92
N GLY A 13 -17.25 -5.04 -11.82
CA GLY A 13 -18.34 -5.83 -11.23
C GLY A 13 -19.53 -6.06 -12.17
N MET A 14 -19.29 -5.93 -13.47
CA MET A 14 -20.25 -6.15 -14.55
C MET A 14 -19.53 -6.72 -15.77
N LEU A 15 -20.28 -7.38 -16.66
CA LEU A 15 -19.76 -7.95 -17.91
C LEU A 15 -19.44 -6.86 -18.94
N ALA A 16 -18.33 -6.14 -18.75
CA ALA A 16 -17.77 -5.13 -19.64
C ALA A 16 -16.25 -5.02 -19.45
N ASP A 17 -15.51 -4.55 -20.46
CA ASP A 17 -14.08 -4.25 -20.32
C ASP A 17 -13.86 -3.22 -19.19
N PRO A 18 -13.25 -3.60 -18.06
CA PRO A 18 -13.12 -2.70 -16.92
C PRO A 18 -12.15 -1.55 -17.20
N LEU A 19 -11.10 -1.75 -18.03
CA LEU A 19 -10.17 -0.69 -18.39
C LEU A 19 -10.86 0.37 -19.25
N ALA A 20 -11.72 -0.05 -20.19
CA ALA A 20 -12.52 0.86 -20.99
C ALA A 20 -13.56 1.60 -20.14
N MET A 21 -14.32 0.89 -19.30
CA MET A 21 -15.33 1.50 -18.42
C MET A 21 -14.73 2.55 -17.49
N LEU A 22 -13.60 2.22 -16.86
CA LEU A 22 -12.83 3.16 -16.03
C LEU A 22 -12.33 4.33 -16.88
N GLY A 23 -11.69 4.04 -18.01
CA GLY A 23 -11.00 5.05 -18.83
C GLY A 23 -11.92 6.03 -19.58
N TYR A 24 -13.15 5.63 -19.91
CA TYR A 24 -14.14 6.53 -20.53
C TYR A 24 -14.78 7.51 -19.54
N SER A 25 -14.67 7.27 -18.23
CA SER A 25 -15.05 8.26 -17.21
C SER A 25 -14.05 9.41 -17.10
N ASP A 26 -14.45 10.54 -16.51
CA ASP A 26 -13.54 11.67 -16.26
C ASP A 26 -12.56 11.35 -15.12
N ILE A 27 -13.04 10.62 -14.12
CA ILE A 27 -12.26 10.18 -12.96
C ILE A 27 -12.48 8.67 -12.75
N PRO A 28 -11.54 7.83 -13.20
CA PRO A 28 -11.53 6.40 -12.89
C PRO A 28 -11.49 6.19 -11.37
N GLU A 29 -12.38 5.36 -10.84
CA GLU A 29 -12.42 5.03 -9.41
C GLU A 29 -12.29 3.52 -9.17
N THR A 30 -11.46 3.13 -8.21
CA THR A 30 -11.37 1.75 -7.67
C THR A 30 -11.79 1.71 -6.20
N GLU A 31 -11.60 0.58 -5.52
CA GLU A 31 -11.90 0.41 -4.10
C GLU A 31 -11.01 -0.64 -3.44
N GLN A 32 -10.91 -0.62 -2.11
CA GLN A 32 -10.18 -1.64 -1.35
C GLN A 32 -11.05 -2.82 -0.87
N LEU A 33 -12.37 -2.77 -1.09
CA LEU A 33 -13.30 -3.82 -0.71
C LEU A 33 -13.44 -4.89 -1.81
N TYR A 34 -13.76 -4.48 -3.05
CA TYR A 34 -13.76 -5.36 -4.23
C TYR A 34 -12.36 -5.91 -4.54
N GLY A 35 -12.29 -7.17 -4.99
CA GLY A 35 -11.02 -7.88 -5.21
C GLY A 35 -10.16 -7.99 -3.94
N GLY A 36 -10.72 -7.69 -2.77
CA GLY A 36 -10.03 -7.56 -1.50
C GLY A 36 -8.97 -6.47 -1.44
N GLY A 37 -8.96 -5.52 -2.37
CA GLY A 37 -7.90 -4.52 -2.49
C GLY A 37 -6.56 -5.12 -2.95
N ALA A 38 -6.59 -6.21 -3.72
CA ALA A 38 -5.41 -6.77 -4.36
C ALA A 38 -4.73 -5.74 -5.28
N LEU A 39 -3.40 -5.71 -5.32
CA LEU A 39 -2.66 -4.67 -6.04
C LEU A 39 -2.95 -4.75 -7.55
N ASN A 40 -3.08 -5.97 -8.08
CA ASN A 40 -3.45 -6.19 -9.47
C ASN A 40 -4.83 -5.61 -9.83
N PHE A 41 -5.81 -5.67 -8.92
CA PHE A 41 -7.12 -5.04 -9.11
C PHE A 41 -7.02 -3.52 -9.10
N LEU A 42 -6.38 -2.97 -8.07
CA LEU A 42 -6.20 -1.52 -7.92
C LEU A 42 -5.46 -0.91 -9.12
N LYS A 43 -4.48 -1.64 -9.68
CA LYS A 43 -3.72 -1.24 -10.86
C LYS A 43 -4.58 -1.05 -12.12
N LEU A 44 -5.79 -1.62 -12.20
CA LEU A 44 -6.68 -1.38 -13.35
C LEU A 44 -7.06 0.10 -13.45
N ALA A 45 -7.38 0.76 -12.33
CA ALA A 45 -7.72 2.18 -12.35
C ALA A 45 -6.51 3.07 -12.66
N GLY A 46 -5.33 2.77 -12.09
CA GLY A 46 -4.10 3.50 -12.43
C GLY A 46 -3.66 3.31 -13.88
N ALA A 47 -3.83 2.11 -14.43
CA ALA A 47 -3.59 1.81 -15.83
C ALA A 47 -4.58 2.56 -16.73
N ALA A 48 -5.88 2.54 -16.41
CA ALA A 48 -6.89 3.31 -17.11
C ALA A 48 -6.56 4.81 -17.11
N GLY A 49 -6.14 5.36 -15.97
CA GLY A 49 -5.72 6.77 -15.89
C GLY A 49 -4.57 7.11 -16.83
N THR A 50 -3.59 6.22 -16.97
CA THR A 50 -2.45 6.44 -17.88
C THR A 50 -2.83 6.23 -19.35
N LEU A 51 -3.56 5.17 -19.66
CA LEU A 51 -3.92 4.80 -21.04
C LEU A 51 -5.01 5.70 -21.65
N TYR A 52 -5.91 6.22 -20.82
CA TYR A 52 -7.03 7.08 -21.21
C TYR A 52 -6.79 8.54 -20.84
N GLU A 53 -5.58 8.90 -20.41
CA GLU A 53 -5.14 10.28 -20.22
C GLU A 53 -5.99 11.01 -19.15
N ARG A 54 -6.32 10.30 -18.06
CA ARG A 54 -7.05 10.82 -16.91
C ARG A 54 -6.05 11.21 -15.82
N PRO A 55 -5.89 12.52 -15.54
CA PRO A 55 -4.87 12.97 -14.59
C PRO A 55 -5.22 12.62 -13.14
N ILE A 56 -6.51 12.43 -12.83
CA ILE A 56 -7.00 12.07 -11.49
C ILE A 56 -7.59 10.66 -11.52
N VAL A 57 -7.11 9.82 -10.62
CA VAL A 57 -7.60 8.46 -10.40
C VAL A 57 -7.87 8.30 -8.92
N THR A 58 -9.11 7.94 -8.57
CA THR A 58 -9.56 7.85 -7.18
C THR A 58 -9.70 6.42 -6.69
N CYS A 59 -9.79 6.27 -5.37
CA CYS A 59 -10.17 5.01 -4.74
C CYS A 59 -11.09 5.25 -3.53
N GLU A 60 -12.15 4.46 -3.43
CA GLU A 60 -12.88 4.23 -2.19
C GLU A 60 -11.97 3.49 -1.18
N THR A 61 -11.47 4.23 -0.20
CA THR A 61 -10.26 3.90 0.58
C THR A 61 -10.60 3.53 2.03
N LEU A 62 -9.84 2.58 2.59
CA LEU A 62 -9.92 2.05 3.97
C LEU A 62 -11.20 1.28 4.32
N VAL A 63 -11.83 0.69 3.31
CA VAL A 63 -13.01 -0.17 3.48
C VAL A 63 -12.66 -1.65 3.35
N TRP A 64 -12.96 -2.40 4.39
CA TRP A 64 -12.78 -3.85 4.47
C TRP A 64 -13.90 -4.46 5.30
N GLN A 65 -14.42 -5.57 4.82
CA GLN A 65 -15.52 -6.23 5.49
C GLN A 65 -15.10 -6.88 6.82
N GLY A 66 -16.00 -6.85 7.80
CA GLY A 66 -15.83 -7.39 9.14
C GLY A 66 -14.96 -6.55 10.08
N ARG A 67 -14.44 -5.41 9.58
CA ARG A 67 -13.34 -4.66 10.20
C ARG A 67 -13.70 -3.30 10.81
N ALA A 68 -14.98 -3.06 11.12
CA ALA A 68 -15.40 -1.84 11.82
C ALA A 68 -14.57 -1.61 13.10
N TYR A 69 -13.98 -0.42 13.25
CA TYR A 69 -13.09 -0.03 14.35
C TYR A 69 -11.78 -0.83 14.43
N MET A 70 -11.30 -1.38 13.31
CA MET A 70 -10.04 -2.17 13.25
C MET A 70 -8.98 -1.54 12.34
N THR A 71 -9.20 -0.29 11.92
CA THR A 71 -8.26 0.51 11.12
C THR A 71 -7.27 1.20 12.06
N THR A 72 -5.99 0.86 11.94
CA THR A 72 -4.91 1.48 12.73
C THR A 72 -4.17 2.52 11.87
N PRO A 73 -3.40 3.45 12.48
CA PRO A 73 -2.56 4.38 11.71
C PRO A 73 -1.63 3.68 10.71
N LEU A 74 -1.09 2.51 11.09
CA LEU A 74 -0.28 1.69 10.19
C LEU A 74 -1.09 1.15 9.01
N LYS A 75 -2.30 0.60 9.23
CA LYS A 75 -3.16 0.14 8.13
C LYS A 75 -3.57 1.28 7.22
N TRP A 76 -3.82 2.46 7.78
CA TRP A 76 -4.11 3.67 7.01
C TRP A 76 -2.92 4.02 6.11
N ARG A 77 -1.71 4.11 6.68
CA ARG A 77 -0.47 4.38 5.94
C ARG A 77 -0.24 3.38 4.81
N VAL A 78 -0.29 2.08 5.09
CA VAL A 78 -0.08 1.01 4.10
C VAL A 78 -1.19 0.98 3.06
N GLY A 79 -2.43 1.23 3.48
CA GLY A 79 -3.59 1.32 2.61
C GLY A 79 -3.40 2.39 1.54
N ILE A 80 -2.94 3.57 1.94
CA ILE A 80 -2.66 4.70 1.04
C ILE A 80 -1.46 4.42 0.12
N ASP A 81 -0.36 3.88 0.65
CA ASP A 81 0.82 3.58 -0.16
C ASP A 81 0.56 2.57 -1.26
N ARG A 82 -0.32 1.61 -0.98
CA ARG A 82 -0.74 0.60 -1.95
C ARG A 82 -1.55 1.22 -3.09
N LEU A 83 -2.33 2.27 -2.82
CA LEU A 83 -3.02 3.03 -3.86
C LEU A 83 -2.02 3.77 -4.75
N PHE A 84 -1.05 4.45 -4.13
CA PHE A 84 -0.03 5.20 -4.85
C PHE A 84 0.83 4.29 -5.73
N GLU A 85 1.27 3.13 -5.22
CA GLU A 85 1.96 2.12 -6.05
C GLU A 85 1.07 1.61 -7.19
N ALA A 86 -0.25 1.51 -7.00
CA ALA A 86 -1.18 1.08 -8.04
C ALA A 86 -1.43 2.14 -9.13
N GLY A 87 -0.93 3.37 -8.95
CA GLY A 87 -1.18 4.50 -9.85
C GLY A 87 -2.44 5.31 -9.53
N VAL A 88 -3.15 4.99 -8.44
CA VAL A 88 -4.19 5.86 -7.86
C VAL A 88 -3.50 7.06 -7.23
N ASN A 89 -4.05 8.26 -7.39
CA ASN A 89 -3.44 9.50 -6.91
C ASN A 89 -4.40 10.40 -6.12
N GLN A 90 -5.57 9.88 -5.76
CA GLN A 90 -6.49 10.52 -4.82
C GLN A 90 -7.24 9.49 -3.99
N ALA A 91 -6.95 9.43 -2.70
CA ALA A 91 -7.69 8.61 -1.75
C ALA A 91 -8.99 9.31 -1.34
N ILE A 92 -10.10 8.58 -1.39
CA ILE A 92 -11.40 9.04 -0.91
C ILE A 92 -11.82 8.09 0.21
N TYR A 93 -11.72 8.54 1.46
CA TYR A 93 -12.07 7.70 2.59
C TYR A 93 -13.53 7.27 2.52
N HIS A 94 -13.74 5.97 2.64
CA HIS A 94 -15.05 5.37 2.83
C HIS A 94 -15.22 5.17 4.33
N GLY A 95 -16.17 5.80 5.01
CA GLY A 95 -16.64 7.16 4.80
C GLY A 95 -16.29 7.99 6.03
N PHE A 96 -16.76 9.23 6.11
CA PHE A 96 -16.74 10.01 7.35
C PHE A 96 -18.18 10.16 7.86
N PRO A 97 -18.64 9.34 8.82
CA PRO A 97 -20.02 9.35 9.25
C PRO A 97 -20.40 10.71 9.86
N TYR A 98 -21.56 11.24 9.46
CA TYR A 98 -22.10 12.45 10.08
C TYR A 98 -22.62 12.14 11.49
N HIS A 99 -22.66 13.17 12.35
CA HIS A 99 -23.20 13.04 13.69
C HIS A 99 -24.72 12.84 13.66
N HIS A 100 -25.21 11.79 14.32
CA HIS A 100 -26.64 11.49 14.43
C HIS A 100 -27.01 11.18 15.88
N GLY A 101 -27.85 12.03 16.49
CA GLY A 101 -28.15 11.99 17.93
C GLY A 101 -28.86 10.72 18.44
N ALA A 102 -29.41 9.89 17.55
CA ALA A 102 -30.00 8.61 17.93
C ALA A 102 -28.98 7.49 18.24
N PHE A 103 -27.68 7.71 17.99
CA PHE A 103 -26.64 6.71 18.23
C PHE A 103 -25.78 7.10 19.42
N LEU A 104 -25.60 6.16 20.36
CA LEU A 104 -24.68 6.30 21.48
C LEU A 104 -23.23 6.32 20.99
N ALA A 105 -22.31 6.84 21.82
CA ALA A 105 -20.88 6.88 21.52
C ALA A 105 -20.36 5.49 21.08
N PRO A 106 -19.51 5.41 20.03
CA PRO A 106 -18.84 6.50 19.31
C PRO A 106 -19.70 7.23 18.26
N GLY A 107 -20.98 6.87 18.11
CA GLY A 107 -21.92 7.55 17.23
C GLY A 107 -22.38 6.69 16.06
N TYR A 108 -22.95 7.34 15.06
CA TYR A 108 -23.47 6.66 13.88
C TYR A 108 -22.36 6.11 13.01
N HIS A 109 -22.54 4.88 12.54
CA HIS A 109 -21.70 4.26 11.54
C HIS A 109 -22.61 3.53 10.54
N PRO A 110 -22.70 3.98 9.28
CA PRO A 110 -23.69 3.48 8.31
C PRO A 110 -23.55 1.98 8.06
N PHE A 111 -22.31 1.50 7.98
CA PHE A 111 -21.97 0.12 7.67
C PHE A 111 -21.55 -0.71 8.89
N ALA A 112 -21.94 -0.31 10.10
CA ALA A 112 -21.72 -1.07 11.35
C ALA A 112 -22.76 -0.68 12.41
N SER A 113 -24.03 -0.90 12.07
CA SER A 113 -25.18 -0.49 12.89
C SER A 113 -25.88 -1.69 13.54
N PRO A 114 -26.47 -1.54 14.75
CA PRO A 114 -27.29 -2.61 15.33
C PRO A 114 -28.47 -2.98 14.43
N HIS A 115 -28.96 -2.07 13.57
CA HIS A 115 -30.04 -2.33 12.62
C HIS A 115 -29.59 -3.14 11.40
N MET A 116 -28.28 -3.24 11.15
CA MET A 116 -27.66 -4.04 10.09
C MET A 116 -26.63 -5.01 10.71
N ALA A 117 -27.03 -5.75 11.75
CA ALA A 117 -26.09 -6.58 12.53
C ALA A 117 -25.43 -7.74 11.76
N MET A 118 -25.84 -8.00 10.51
CA MET A 118 -25.31 -9.07 9.67
C MET A 118 -24.04 -8.68 8.89
N MET A 119 -23.73 -7.38 8.80
CA MET A 119 -22.57 -6.88 8.05
C MET A 119 -21.93 -5.72 8.80
N THR A 120 -20.61 -5.80 8.97
CA THR A 120 -19.78 -4.68 9.44
C THR A 120 -18.70 -4.42 8.41
N PHE A 121 -18.28 -3.17 8.25
CA PHE A 121 -17.17 -2.78 7.37
C PHE A 121 -16.31 -1.77 8.13
N SER A 122 -14.99 -1.76 7.93
CA SER A 122 -14.19 -0.60 8.32
C SER A 122 -14.70 0.61 7.54
N THR A 123 -15.00 1.70 8.22
CA THR A 123 -15.40 3.02 7.66
C THR A 123 -15.62 4.04 8.79
N ASP A 124 -14.99 3.81 9.94
CA ASP A 124 -15.19 4.54 11.18
C ASP A 124 -14.35 5.82 11.27
N MET A 125 -14.00 6.42 10.13
CA MET A 125 -13.22 7.65 10.07
C MET A 125 -14.07 8.77 10.67
N SER A 126 -13.78 9.18 11.91
CA SER A 126 -14.59 10.13 12.65
C SER A 126 -13.76 10.80 13.73
N ASP A 127 -14.11 12.05 14.05
CA ASP A 127 -13.55 12.78 15.19
C ASP A 127 -13.97 12.15 16.54
N ASN A 128 -14.95 11.24 16.55
CA ASN A 128 -15.36 10.49 17.73
C ASN A 128 -14.49 9.27 18.02
N ASP A 129 -13.63 8.84 17.09
CA ASP A 129 -12.60 7.83 17.35
C ASP A 129 -11.27 8.51 17.71
N PRO A 130 -10.83 8.47 18.98
CA PRO A 130 -9.60 9.15 19.40
C PRO A 130 -8.35 8.71 18.64
N LEU A 131 -8.28 7.45 18.21
CA LEU A 131 -7.14 6.94 17.45
C LEU A 131 -7.09 7.59 16.05
N SER A 132 -8.19 7.50 15.31
CA SER A 132 -8.32 8.12 13.99
C SER A 132 -8.12 9.65 14.06
N ALA A 133 -8.84 10.33 14.97
CA ALA A 133 -8.75 11.78 15.16
C ALA A 133 -7.31 12.23 15.50
N GLY A 134 -6.62 11.47 16.35
CA GLY A 134 -5.24 11.76 16.73
C GLY A 134 -4.24 11.56 15.59
N ALA A 135 -4.45 10.57 14.72
CA ALA A 135 -3.53 10.23 13.63
C ALA A 135 -3.81 11.01 12.33
N ALA A 136 -5.04 11.46 12.14
CA ALA A 136 -5.51 12.09 10.90
C ALA A 136 -4.65 13.29 10.45
N PRO A 137 -4.20 14.23 11.32
CA PRO A 137 -3.40 15.36 10.85
C PRO A 137 -2.10 14.94 10.15
N ALA A 138 -1.35 14.01 10.75
CA ALA A 138 -0.08 13.53 10.20
C ALA A 138 -0.29 12.69 8.93
N LEU A 139 -1.25 11.76 8.95
CA LEU A 139 -1.54 10.88 7.82
C LEU A 139 -2.13 11.61 6.63
N ASN A 140 -2.99 12.62 6.85
CA ASN A 140 -3.53 13.44 5.78
C ASN A 140 -2.47 14.39 5.21
N ALA A 141 -1.60 14.97 6.04
CA ALA A 141 -0.47 15.78 5.54
C ALA A 141 0.47 14.94 4.66
N TYR A 142 0.79 13.72 5.11
CA TYR A 142 1.53 12.74 4.33
C TYR A 142 0.85 12.47 2.98
N ALA A 143 -0.43 12.11 3.00
CA ALA A 143 -1.17 11.74 1.79
C ALA A 143 -1.29 12.93 0.83
N ALA A 144 -1.54 14.13 1.34
CA ALA A 144 -1.66 15.34 0.53
C ALA A 144 -0.37 15.65 -0.25
N ARG A 145 0.81 15.52 0.38
CA ARG A 145 2.10 15.73 -0.29
C ARG A 145 2.33 14.73 -1.43
N ALA A 146 2.01 13.46 -1.19
CA ALA A 146 2.12 12.42 -2.21
C ALA A 146 1.15 12.67 -3.37
N GLN A 147 -0.13 12.89 -3.07
CA GLN A 147 -1.18 13.14 -4.06
C GLN A 147 -0.85 14.34 -4.95
N TYR A 148 -0.31 15.43 -4.39
CA TYR A 148 0.10 16.60 -5.16
C TYR A 148 1.06 16.23 -6.31
N LEU A 149 2.10 15.47 -6.01
CA LEU A 149 3.11 15.05 -6.99
C LEU A 149 2.56 14.01 -7.96
N LEU A 150 1.79 13.04 -7.46
CA LEU A 150 1.23 11.96 -8.26
C LEU A 150 0.13 12.42 -9.23
N GLN A 151 -0.60 13.49 -8.91
CA GLN A 151 -1.63 14.07 -9.79
C GLN A 151 -1.02 14.89 -10.94
N ARG A 152 0.11 15.57 -10.67
CA ARG A 152 0.88 16.28 -11.70
C ARG A 152 1.60 15.34 -12.66
N SER A 153 1.80 14.09 -12.27
CA SER A 153 2.67 13.16 -12.98
C SER A 153 1.91 12.06 -13.73
N ARG A 154 2.39 11.69 -14.91
CA ARG A 154 1.99 10.46 -15.61
C ARG A 154 2.82 9.28 -15.12
N THR A 155 2.32 8.06 -15.30
CA THR A 155 3.08 6.85 -14.98
C THR A 155 4.04 6.52 -16.12
N SER A 156 5.29 6.25 -15.79
CA SER A 156 6.29 5.74 -16.75
C SER A 156 6.39 4.23 -16.59
N THR A 157 6.31 3.53 -17.71
CA THR A 157 6.26 2.08 -17.77
C THR A 157 6.81 1.64 -19.12
N ARG A 158 7.61 0.57 -19.14
CA ARG A 158 8.16 -0.01 -20.37
C ARG A 158 7.49 -1.31 -20.80
N ILE A 159 6.70 -1.94 -19.92
CA ILE A 159 6.11 -3.27 -20.17
C ILE A 159 4.60 -3.20 -20.03
N GLY A 160 3.89 -3.62 -21.09
CA GLY A 160 2.44 -3.78 -21.09
C GLY A 160 2.06 -5.26 -20.96
N ILE A 161 1.07 -5.57 -20.11
CA ILE A 161 0.43 -6.88 -20.06
C ILE A 161 -0.99 -6.77 -20.65
N PHE A 162 -1.29 -7.56 -21.67
CA PHE A 162 -2.62 -7.56 -22.28
C PHE A 162 -3.67 -8.10 -21.29
N TYR A 163 -4.77 -7.37 -21.14
CA TYR A 163 -5.88 -7.69 -20.26
C TYR A 163 -7.19 -7.62 -21.05
N GLN A 164 -7.87 -8.76 -21.21
CA GLN A 164 -9.12 -8.86 -21.97
C GLN A 164 -10.27 -9.51 -21.18
N LEU A 165 -10.15 -9.57 -19.84
CA LEU A 165 -11.28 -10.04 -19.03
C LEU A 165 -12.40 -9.00 -19.05
N PHE A 166 -13.60 -9.46 -19.41
CA PHE A 166 -14.83 -8.66 -19.40
C PHE A 166 -15.45 -8.55 -18.00
N ASP A 167 -14.89 -9.20 -16.99
CA ASP A 167 -15.26 -8.98 -15.59
C ASP A 167 -14.06 -9.33 -14.74
N TYR A 168 -13.69 -8.45 -13.82
CA TYR A 168 -12.67 -8.81 -12.84
C TYR A 168 -13.34 -9.75 -11.83
N PRO A 169 -12.92 -11.03 -11.71
CA PRO A 169 -13.60 -11.95 -10.85
C PRO A 169 -13.37 -11.58 -9.38
N ASN A 170 -14.43 -11.08 -8.73
CA ASN A 170 -14.39 -10.69 -7.32
C ASN A 170 -13.91 -11.85 -6.44
N GLY A 171 -13.14 -11.54 -5.39
CA GLY A 171 -12.68 -12.52 -4.41
C GLY A 171 -11.31 -12.23 -3.83
N ASN A 172 -10.91 -13.08 -2.88
CA ASN A 172 -9.74 -12.90 -2.00
C ASN A 172 -8.73 -14.05 -2.14
N TYR A 173 -8.31 -14.30 -3.38
CA TYR A 173 -7.44 -15.42 -3.75
C TYR A 173 -5.99 -15.02 -4.06
N ILE A 174 -5.68 -13.72 -4.08
CA ILE A 174 -4.30 -13.21 -4.11
C ILE A 174 -3.81 -13.02 -2.67
N ARG A 175 -2.59 -13.48 -2.38
CA ARG A 175 -1.96 -13.36 -1.06
C ARG A 175 -0.93 -12.23 -1.08
N GLU A 176 -1.32 -11.10 -0.51
CA GLU A 176 -0.50 -9.90 -0.35
C GLU A 176 -0.86 -9.25 0.99
N GLU A 177 -0.01 -8.35 1.46
CA GLU A 177 -0.28 -7.51 2.62
C GLU A 177 -1.54 -6.66 2.41
N LEU A 178 -2.30 -6.49 3.48
CA LEU A 178 -3.52 -5.68 3.56
C LEU A 178 -4.71 -6.15 2.68
N VAL A 179 -4.60 -7.29 1.99
CA VAL A 179 -5.77 -7.89 1.33
C VAL A 179 -6.82 -8.23 2.39
N GLN A 180 -8.06 -7.77 2.19
CA GLN A 180 -9.13 -7.84 3.20
C GLN A 180 -8.79 -7.14 4.53
N GLY A 181 -7.90 -6.14 4.50
CA GLY A 181 -7.50 -5.36 5.68
C GLY A 181 -6.68 -6.14 6.72
N VAL A 182 -6.13 -7.30 6.33
CA VAL A 182 -5.17 -8.09 7.14
C VAL A 182 -3.77 -7.61 6.82
N LEU A 183 -3.07 -6.97 7.76
CA LEU A 183 -1.71 -6.51 7.48
C LEU A 183 -0.70 -7.67 7.55
N ASP A 184 -0.74 -8.45 8.63
CA ASP A 184 0.13 -9.60 8.89
C ASP A 184 -0.52 -10.60 9.87
N ASP A 185 0.28 -11.58 10.32
CA ASP A 185 -0.12 -12.60 11.30
C ASP A 185 -0.35 -12.05 12.72
N GLN A 186 0.16 -10.86 13.02
CA GLN A 186 -0.03 -10.18 14.31
C GLN A 186 -1.31 -9.34 14.38
N ASP A 187 -1.99 -9.17 13.25
CA ASP A 187 -3.29 -8.51 13.15
C ASP A 187 -4.43 -9.42 13.65
N ALA A 188 -5.58 -8.81 13.94
CA ALA A 188 -6.77 -9.55 14.31
C ALA A 188 -7.29 -10.41 13.16
N GLN A 189 -7.42 -11.70 13.44
CA GLN A 189 -7.95 -12.70 12.52
C GLN A 189 -9.46 -12.82 12.71
N ILE A 190 -10.22 -12.43 11.68
CA ILE A 190 -11.69 -12.51 11.72
C ILE A 190 -12.09 -14.00 11.62
N PRO A 191 -13.04 -14.46 12.46
CA PRO A 191 -13.62 -15.80 12.32
C PRO A 191 -14.15 -16.02 10.90
N LYS A 192 -14.14 -17.28 10.42
CA LYS A 192 -14.69 -17.60 9.09
C LYS A 192 -16.12 -17.06 8.96
N ALA A 193 -16.38 -16.43 7.82
CA ALA A 193 -17.70 -15.91 7.49
C ALA A 193 -18.77 -16.99 7.71
N ASN A 194 -19.92 -16.60 8.29
CA ASN A 194 -21.04 -17.52 8.44
C ASN A 194 -21.54 -17.97 7.05
N ARG A 195 -22.32 -19.06 7.02
CA ARG A 195 -22.80 -19.67 5.77
C ARG A 195 -23.51 -18.69 4.82
N ILE A 196 -24.19 -17.68 5.35
CA ILE A 196 -24.94 -16.69 4.56
C ILE A 196 -23.97 -15.68 3.91
N ALA A 197 -23.01 -15.16 4.67
CA ALA A 197 -21.97 -14.26 4.14
C ALA A 197 -21.04 -14.98 3.14
N ALA A 198 -20.77 -16.27 3.34
CA ALA A 198 -20.02 -17.11 2.41
C ALA A 198 -20.81 -17.45 1.12
N MET A 199 -22.13 -17.24 1.10
CA MET A 199 -22.98 -17.51 -0.08
C MET A 199 -23.03 -16.31 -1.03
N ILE A 200 -22.73 -15.10 -0.54
CA ILE A 200 -22.70 -13.84 -1.29
C ILE A 200 -21.29 -13.54 -1.83
N MET A 201 -20.27 -14.23 -1.31
CA MET A 201 -18.87 -14.00 -1.68
C MET A 201 -18.13 -15.29 -2.02
N PRO A 202 -17.34 -15.31 -3.10
CA PRO A 202 -16.64 -16.53 -3.49
C PRO A 202 -15.61 -17.00 -2.46
N SER A 203 -15.48 -18.32 -2.32
CA SER A 203 -14.50 -18.94 -1.43
C SER A 203 -13.05 -18.62 -1.83
N ARG A 204 -12.17 -18.42 -0.84
CA ARG A 204 -10.71 -18.26 -1.04
C ARG A 204 -10.05 -19.48 -1.70
N THR A 205 -10.73 -20.63 -1.72
CA THR A 205 -10.21 -21.89 -2.28
C THR A 205 -10.71 -22.18 -3.69
N ASP A 206 -11.64 -21.40 -4.22
CA ASP A 206 -12.18 -21.58 -5.56
C ASP A 206 -11.43 -20.68 -6.54
N VAL A 207 -10.24 -21.14 -6.94
CA VAL A 207 -9.37 -20.47 -7.91
C VAL A 207 -9.44 -21.22 -9.24
N THR A 208 -10.55 -21.02 -9.94
CA THR A 208 -10.83 -21.65 -11.24
C THR A 208 -11.11 -20.57 -12.31
N GLY A 209 -10.95 -20.93 -13.59
CA GLY A 209 -11.20 -20.01 -14.72
C GLY A 209 -10.44 -18.69 -14.60
N ASP A 210 -11.15 -17.57 -14.74
CA ASP A 210 -10.61 -16.22 -14.73
C ASP A 210 -9.85 -15.88 -13.43
N ARG A 211 -10.24 -16.45 -12.28
CA ARG A 211 -9.50 -16.23 -11.02
C ARG A 211 -8.10 -16.81 -11.05
N GLN A 212 -7.93 -17.97 -11.69
CA GLN A 212 -6.63 -18.59 -11.87
C GLN A 212 -5.77 -17.75 -12.82
N TRP A 213 -6.37 -17.22 -13.88
CA TRP A 213 -5.69 -16.30 -14.79
C TRP A 213 -5.24 -15.02 -14.06
N VAL A 214 -6.13 -14.36 -13.32
CA VAL A 214 -5.84 -13.15 -12.54
C VAL A 214 -4.72 -13.40 -11.51
N GLN A 215 -4.79 -14.50 -10.76
CA GLN A 215 -3.75 -14.85 -9.80
C GLN A 215 -2.38 -15.04 -10.47
N ALA A 216 -2.35 -15.72 -11.61
CA ALA A 216 -1.12 -16.03 -12.32
C ALA A 216 -0.51 -14.79 -13.00
N THR A 217 -1.35 -13.93 -13.59
CA THR A 217 -0.96 -12.62 -14.13
C THR A 217 -0.46 -11.68 -13.03
N ALA A 218 -1.11 -11.66 -11.85
CA ALA A 218 -0.62 -10.92 -10.69
C ALA A 218 0.77 -11.42 -10.24
N GLY A 219 0.99 -12.74 -10.27
CA GLY A 219 2.29 -13.35 -10.01
C GLY A 219 3.36 -12.91 -11.01
N LEU A 220 3.05 -12.91 -12.32
CA LEU A 220 3.94 -12.38 -13.35
C LEU A 220 4.29 -10.90 -13.10
N ALA A 221 3.28 -10.07 -12.80
CA ALA A 221 3.50 -8.65 -12.54
C ALA A 221 4.39 -8.42 -11.30
N ALA A 222 4.22 -9.23 -10.25
CA ALA A 222 5.07 -9.21 -9.06
C ALA A 222 6.51 -9.63 -9.37
N GLU A 223 6.72 -10.68 -10.16
CA GLU A 223 8.05 -11.13 -10.60
C GLU A 223 8.77 -10.07 -11.45
N LEU A 224 8.06 -9.41 -12.37
CA LEU A 224 8.57 -8.26 -13.13
C LEU A 224 8.99 -7.11 -12.20
N THR A 225 8.14 -6.76 -11.23
CA THR A 225 8.41 -5.71 -10.24
C THR A 225 9.64 -6.05 -9.38
N ALA A 226 9.77 -7.30 -8.95
CA ALA A 226 10.93 -7.78 -8.20
C ALA A 226 12.25 -7.65 -8.98
N HIS A 227 12.18 -7.66 -10.32
CA HIS A 227 13.33 -7.46 -11.21
C HIS A 227 13.43 -6.03 -11.73
N GLY A 228 12.66 -5.09 -11.18
CA GLY A 228 12.80 -3.68 -11.46
C GLY A 228 11.96 -3.15 -12.63
N HIS A 229 11.02 -3.93 -13.14
CA HIS A 229 10.07 -3.52 -14.17
C HIS A 229 8.71 -3.14 -13.57
N TYR A 230 8.12 -2.01 -13.94
CA TYR A 230 6.77 -1.64 -13.53
C TYR A 230 5.75 -1.91 -14.65
N PRO A 231 5.10 -3.09 -14.68
CA PRO A 231 4.09 -3.38 -15.70
C PRO A 231 2.74 -2.76 -15.36
N ILE A 232 2.04 -2.30 -16.40
CA ILE A 232 0.61 -1.97 -16.34
C ILE A 232 -0.19 -2.83 -17.33
N TYR A 233 -1.50 -2.94 -17.09
CA TYR A 233 -2.43 -3.65 -17.97
C TYR A 233 -2.88 -2.76 -19.11
N PHE A 234 -3.06 -3.31 -20.31
CA PHE A 234 -3.69 -2.64 -21.44
C PHE A 234 -4.74 -3.53 -22.10
N ASN A 235 -5.77 -2.90 -22.68
CA ASN A 235 -6.86 -3.59 -23.36
C ASN A 235 -6.80 -3.43 -24.88
N GLU A 236 -7.68 -4.14 -25.56
CA GLU A 236 -7.79 -4.10 -27.02
C GLU A 236 -8.16 -2.70 -27.53
N ASP A 237 -9.05 -1.99 -26.84
CA ASP A 237 -9.46 -0.63 -27.21
C ASP A 237 -8.26 0.31 -27.36
N ARG A 238 -7.28 0.22 -26.45
CA ARG A 238 -6.05 1.03 -26.50
C ARG A 238 -5.00 0.46 -27.43
N LEU A 239 -4.89 -0.86 -27.56
CA LEU A 239 -4.04 -1.52 -28.54
C LEU A 239 -4.37 -1.08 -29.97
N LEU A 240 -5.65 -1.07 -30.34
CA LEU A 240 -6.09 -0.71 -31.70
C LEU A 240 -5.83 0.77 -32.05
N ARG A 241 -5.71 1.63 -31.04
CA ARG A 241 -5.37 3.06 -31.18
C ARG A 241 -3.88 3.35 -30.97
N ALA A 242 -3.07 2.31 -30.74
CA ALA A 242 -1.67 2.46 -30.44
C ALA A 242 -0.88 3.02 -31.63
N ARG A 243 0.08 3.89 -31.32
CA ARG A 243 1.02 4.48 -32.27
C ARG A 243 2.42 3.94 -32.00
N ILE A 244 3.21 3.79 -33.06
CA ILE A 244 4.60 3.32 -32.97
C ILE A 244 5.50 4.55 -33.09
N GLU A 245 6.30 4.79 -32.05
CA GLU A 245 7.24 5.91 -31.96
C GLU A 245 8.64 5.36 -31.68
N GLY A 246 9.47 5.28 -32.74
CA GLY A 246 10.79 4.65 -32.64
C GLY A 246 10.69 3.16 -32.28
N GLN A 247 11.29 2.77 -31.16
CA GLN A 247 11.24 1.41 -30.60
C GLN A 247 10.20 1.26 -29.48
N THR A 248 9.17 2.11 -29.48
CA THR A 248 8.12 2.09 -28.47
C THR A 248 6.73 2.07 -29.09
N VAL A 249 5.80 1.40 -28.41
CA VAL A 249 4.37 1.47 -28.71
C VAL A 249 3.68 2.34 -27.66
N VAL A 250 3.09 3.44 -28.13
CA VAL A 250 2.47 4.45 -27.29
C VAL A 250 0.95 4.28 -27.27
N MET A 251 0.39 4.18 -26.08
CA MET A 251 -1.05 4.05 -25.80
C MET A 251 -1.45 5.10 -24.76
N GLY A 252 -2.12 6.17 -25.18
CA GLY A 252 -2.34 7.34 -24.31
C GLY A 252 -1.01 7.96 -23.89
N GLU A 253 -0.75 8.01 -22.58
CA GLU A 253 0.51 8.48 -21.99
C GLU A 253 1.53 7.36 -21.69
N ALA A 254 1.15 6.09 -21.89
CA ALA A 254 2.04 4.95 -21.69
C ALA A 254 2.90 4.71 -22.93
N ALA A 255 4.18 4.38 -22.75
CA ALA A 255 5.13 4.11 -23.83
C ALA A 255 5.85 2.78 -23.57
N PHE A 256 5.41 1.71 -24.22
CA PHE A 256 5.92 0.37 -23.97
C PHE A 256 7.07 0.01 -24.92
N GLU A 257 8.11 -0.60 -24.38
CA GLU A 257 9.21 -1.23 -25.11
C GLU A 257 8.97 -2.73 -25.33
N ALA A 258 8.03 -3.35 -24.60
CA ALA A 258 7.57 -4.71 -24.86
C ALA A 258 6.12 -4.95 -24.44
N LEU A 259 5.45 -5.87 -25.14
CA LEU A 259 4.09 -6.32 -24.82
C LEU A 259 4.08 -7.81 -24.46
N ILE A 260 3.27 -8.17 -23.46
CA ILE A 260 3.10 -9.55 -23.01
C ILE A 260 1.64 -9.96 -23.17
N LEU A 261 1.41 -11.09 -23.85
CA LEU A 261 0.14 -11.80 -23.89
C LEU A 261 0.24 -13.02 -22.99
N TYR A 262 -0.39 -12.95 -21.82
CA TYR A 262 -0.30 -14.00 -20.82
C TYR A 262 -1.47 -14.98 -20.93
N ARG A 263 -1.21 -16.20 -21.40
CA ARG A 263 -2.20 -17.29 -21.54
C ARG A 263 -3.50 -16.80 -22.18
N GLU A 264 -3.35 -16.06 -23.27
CA GLU A 264 -4.48 -15.48 -24.01
C GLU A 264 -4.83 -16.39 -25.19
N PRO A 265 -5.95 -17.14 -25.12
CA PRO A 265 -6.36 -18.00 -26.23
C PRO A 265 -7.05 -17.23 -27.38
N HIS A 266 -7.57 -16.02 -27.15
CA HIS A 266 -8.38 -15.32 -28.15
C HIS A 266 -7.81 -13.93 -28.48
N LEU A 267 -7.92 -13.53 -29.74
CA LEU A 267 -7.69 -12.15 -30.20
C LEU A 267 -8.68 -11.85 -31.31
N THR A 268 -9.19 -10.62 -31.38
CA THR A 268 -9.89 -10.23 -32.62
C THR A 268 -8.89 -10.22 -33.78
N VAL A 269 -9.39 -10.41 -35.00
CA VAL A 269 -8.56 -10.26 -36.22
C VAL A 269 -7.84 -8.91 -36.24
N ALA A 270 -8.49 -7.83 -35.77
CA ALA A 270 -7.91 -6.50 -35.72
C ALA A 270 -6.76 -6.42 -34.69
N ALA A 271 -6.93 -6.99 -33.50
CA ALA A 271 -5.90 -7.03 -32.47
C ALA A 271 -4.68 -7.85 -32.92
N ALA A 272 -4.91 -9.02 -33.53
CA ALA A 272 -3.84 -9.86 -34.06
C ALA A 272 -3.06 -9.15 -35.18
N ALA A 273 -3.75 -8.46 -36.09
CA ALA A 273 -3.12 -7.66 -37.13
C ALA A 273 -2.29 -6.50 -36.56
N LYS A 274 -2.80 -5.82 -35.52
CA LYS A 274 -2.09 -4.72 -34.86
C LYS A 274 -0.84 -5.18 -34.10
N LEU A 275 -0.90 -6.33 -33.42
CA LEU A 275 0.29 -6.93 -32.79
C LEU A 275 1.33 -7.34 -33.82
N ARG A 276 0.91 -7.83 -35.00
CA ARG A 276 1.83 -8.11 -36.11
C ARG A 276 2.51 -6.86 -36.63
N GLU A 277 1.78 -5.75 -36.76
CA GLU A 277 2.35 -4.45 -37.13
C GLU A 277 3.40 -4.00 -36.11
N ILE A 278 3.08 -4.07 -34.81
CA ILE A 278 3.99 -3.70 -33.71
C ILE A 278 5.26 -4.58 -33.72
N ALA A 279 5.12 -5.89 -33.84
CA ALA A 279 6.25 -6.80 -33.92
C ALA A 279 7.10 -6.57 -35.17
N GLY A 280 6.48 -6.25 -36.31
CA GLY A 280 7.16 -5.91 -37.55
C GLY A 280 8.00 -4.63 -37.46
N ALA A 281 7.70 -3.74 -36.52
CA ALA A 281 8.51 -2.56 -36.21
C ALA A 281 9.71 -2.84 -35.28
N GLY A 282 9.87 -4.10 -34.83
CA GLY A 282 10.98 -4.52 -33.96
C GLY A 282 10.66 -4.51 -32.46
N ILE A 283 9.43 -4.13 -32.07
CA ILE A 283 9.00 -4.12 -30.68
C ILE A 283 8.63 -5.55 -30.24
N PRO A 284 9.28 -6.11 -29.20
CA PRO A 284 9.01 -7.45 -28.72
C PRO A 284 7.56 -7.67 -28.28
N VAL A 285 6.97 -8.77 -28.76
CA VAL A 285 5.68 -9.31 -28.29
C VAL A 285 5.92 -10.72 -27.77
N PHE A 286 5.70 -10.92 -26.47
CA PHE A 286 5.92 -12.19 -25.78
C PHE A 286 4.60 -12.93 -25.56
N PHE A 287 4.53 -14.19 -25.99
CA PHE A 287 3.39 -15.07 -25.75
C PHE A 287 3.70 -16.04 -24.62
N VAL A 288 2.83 -16.12 -23.62
CA VAL A 288 3.02 -17.03 -22.46
C VAL A 288 1.96 -18.12 -22.47
N GLY A 289 2.39 -19.38 -22.42
CA GLY A 289 1.46 -20.53 -22.34
C GLY A 289 0.69 -20.85 -23.62
N GLY A 290 1.07 -20.26 -24.75
CA GLY A 290 0.49 -20.52 -26.08
C GLY A 290 0.26 -19.25 -26.87
N ARG A 291 0.21 -19.40 -28.20
CA ARG A 291 -0.16 -18.32 -29.12
C ARG A 291 -1.68 -18.34 -29.35
N PRO A 292 -2.37 -17.18 -29.30
CA PRO A 292 -3.80 -17.10 -29.61
C PRO A 292 -4.08 -17.63 -31.02
N ASP A 293 -5.15 -18.42 -31.17
CA ASP A 293 -5.49 -19.09 -32.44
C ASP A 293 -6.96 -18.93 -32.87
N ARG A 294 -7.72 -18.13 -32.12
CA ARG A 294 -9.17 -17.93 -32.28
C ARG A 294 -9.60 -16.47 -32.15
N ASP A 295 -10.64 -16.12 -32.89
CA ASP A 295 -11.40 -14.87 -32.71
C ASP A 295 -12.53 -15.09 -31.68
N PRO A 296 -12.82 -14.14 -30.78
CA PRO A 296 -13.89 -14.29 -29.79
C PRO A 296 -15.31 -14.23 -30.41
N GLY A 297 -15.46 -13.84 -31.67
CA GLY A 297 -16.74 -13.70 -32.36
C GLY A 297 -17.23 -14.98 -33.04
N TYR A 298 -18.52 -15.29 -32.92
CA TYR A 298 -19.14 -16.47 -33.55
C TYR A 298 -19.40 -16.33 -35.06
N CYS A 299 -19.65 -15.10 -35.53
CA CYS A 299 -19.93 -14.83 -36.94
C CYS A 299 -18.65 -15.02 -37.77
N ASP A 300 -18.72 -15.86 -38.81
CA ASP A 300 -17.59 -16.22 -39.68
C ASP A 300 -16.36 -16.74 -38.93
N HIS A 301 -16.55 -17.40 -37.79
CA HIS A 301 -15.46 -17.78 -36.87
C HIS A 301 -14.35 -18.57 -37.58
N ALA A 302 -14.67 -19.51 -38.49
CA ALA A 302 -13.66 -20.30 -39.18
C ALA A 302 -12.69 -19.45 -40.02
N ALA A 303 -13.20 -18.42 -40.71
CA ALA A 303 -12.38 -17.50 -41.49
C ALA A 303 -11.59 -16.54 -40.58
N ARG A 304 -12.22 -16.07 -39.50
CA ARG A 304 -11.57 -15.19 -38.53
C ARG A 304 -10.46 -15.89 -37.74
N ASP A 305 -10.71 -17.11 -37.26
CA ASP A 305 -9.71 -17.96 -36.60
C ASP A 305 -8.51 -18.21 -37.52
N ALA A 306 -8.76 -18.42 -38.83
CA ALA A 306 -7.68 -18.56 -39.81
C ALA A 306 -6.86 -17.28 -39.95
N ALA A 307 -7.51 -16.11 -40.00
CA ALA A 307 -6.83 -14.81 -40.04
C ALA A 307 -6.02 -14.51 -38.76
N VAL A 308 -6.54 -14.88 -37.59
CA VAL A 308 -5.81 -14.77 -36.31
C VAL A 308 -4.55 -15.64 -36.34
N ARG A 309 -4.68 -16.92 -36.70
CA ARG A 309 -3.52 -17.83 -36.81
C ARG A 309 -2.47 -17.31 -37.79
N GLU A 310 -2.88 -16.82 -38.95
CA GLU A 310 -1.96 -16.25 -39.95
C GLU A 310 -1.22 -15.04 -39.39
N ALA A 311 -1.94 -14.09 -38.76
CA ALA A 311 -1.34 -12.89 -38.20
C ALA A 311 -0.38 -13.22 -37.05
N VAL A 312 -0.79 -14.10 -36.13
CA VAL A 312 0.01 -14.48 -34.95
C VAL A 312 1.22 -15.34 -35.34
N ALA A 313 1.12 -16.21 -36.35
CA ALA A 313 2.26 -16.99 -36.85
C ALA A 313 3.37 -16.11 -37.45
N ALA A 314 3.02 -14.94 -37.98
CA ALA A 314 3.97 -13.98 -38.53
C ALA A 314 4.70 -13.12 -37.45
N ILE A 315 4.30 -13.22 -36.17
CA ILE A 315 4.95 -12.50 -35.08
C ILE A 315 6.19 -13.28 -34.63
N SER A 316 7.38 -12.73 -34.87
CA SER A 316 8.64 -13.26 -34.32
C SER A 316 8.76 -12.94 -32.84
N GLY A 317 9.21 -13.89 -32.03
CA GLY A 317 9.39 -13.72 -30.59
C GLY A 317 9.34 -15.05 -29.84
N PRO A 318 9.93 -15.14 -28.64
CA PRO A 318 9.97 -16.38 -27.88
C PRO A 318 8.59 -16.73 -27.32
N ASP A 319 8.22 -17.99 -27.46
CA ASP A 319 7.12 -18.59 -26.69
C ASP A 319 7.63 -18.88 -25.28
N CYS A 320 7.04 -18.23 -24.29
CA CYS A 320 7.42 -18.34 -22.90
C CYS A 320 6.55 -19.38 -22.19
N ALA A 321 7.17 -20.29 -21.43
CA ALA A 321 6.43 -21.27 -20.65
C ALA A 321 5.81 -20.68 -19.37
N ASP A 322 6.53 -19.74 -18.74
CA ASP A 322 6.22 -19.18 -17.42
C ASP A 322 6.83 -17.77 -17.26
N ALA A 323 6.69 -17.20 -16.05
CA ALA A 323 7.21 -15.87 -15.71
C ALA A 323 8.76 -15.79 -15.78
N ALA A 324 9.48 -16.86 -15.46
CA ALA A 324 10.95 -16.87 -15.52
C ALA A 324 11.44 -16.82 -16.97
N ALA A 325 10.76 -17.51 -17.87
CA ALA A 325 11.00 -17.41 -19.31
C ALA A 325 10.73 -15.99 -19.83
N VAL A 326 9.66 -15.33 -19.37
CA VAL A 326 9.37 -13.92 -19.72
C VAL A 326 10.50 -13.00 -19.28
N LEU A 327 10.96 -13.10 -18.02
CA LEU A 327 12.06 -12.29 -17.52
C LEU A 327 13.36 -12.47 -18.32
N THR A 328 13.65 -13.71 -18.72
CA THR A 328 14.79 -14.02 -19.59
C THR A 328 14.63 -13.37 -20.96
N ALA A 329 13.43 -13.43 -21.55
CA ALA A 329 13.12 -12.84 -22.84
C ALA A 329 13.16 -11.31 -22.82
N VAL A 330 12.60 -10.67 -21.78
CA VAL A 330 12.66 -9.21 -21.55
C VAL A 330 14.11 -8.74 -21.49
N ARG A 331 14.96 -9.43 -20.72
CA ARG A 331 16.40 -9.13 -20.63
C ARG A 331 17.12 -9.33 -21.96
N ALA A 332 16.83 -10.42 -22.68
CA ALA A 332 17.44 -10.71 -23.98
C ALA A 332 17.04 -9.69 -25.05
N ALA A 333 15.84 -9.11 -24.94
CA ALA A 333 15.36 -8.03 -25.79
C ALA A 333 15.95 -6.65 -25.42
N GLY A 334 16.73 -6.55 -24.34
CA GLY A 334 17.37 -5.30 -23.92
C GLY A 334 16.42 -4.29 -23.26
N VAL A 335 15.21 -4.70 -22.88
CA VAL A 335 14.27 -3.85 -22.15
C VAL A 335 14.81 -3.67 -20.73
N GLN A 336 15.15 -2.44 -20.37
CA GLN A 336 15.74 -2.13 -19.07
C GLN A 336 14.65 -1.89 -18.01
N GLY A 337 14.87 -2.29 -16.77
CA GLY A 337 14.01 -1.92 -15.64
C GLY A 337 14.01 -0.41 -15.38
N GLU A 338 12.89 0.12 -14.88
CA GLU A 338 12.81 1.49 -14.35
C GLU A 338 13.68 1.63 -13.09
N VAL A 339 13.79 0.57 -12.30
CA VAL A 339 14.74 0.45 -11.17
C VAL A 339 15.67 -0.71 -11.47
N ILE A 340 16.98 -0.57 -11.23
CA ILE A 340 17.91 -1.70 -11.36
C ILE A 340 18.26 -2.21 -9.96
N TYR A 341 18.11 -3.52 -9.78
CA TYR A 341 18.54 -4.24 -8.59
C TYR A 341 19.67 -5.22 -8.93
N ASP A 342 20.65 -5.36 -8.02
CA ASP A 342 21.70 -6.38 -8.13
C ASP A 342 21.13 -7.80 -7.96
N THR A 343 20.13 -7.93 -7.07
CA THR A 343 19.38 -9.16 -6.80
C THR A 343 17.89 -8.85 -6.78
N PRO A 344 17.01 -9.79 -7.16
CA PRO A 344 15.56 -9.55 -7.15
C PRO A 344 15.05 -9.12 -5.78
N GLN A 345 14.16 -8.12 -5.75
CA GLN A 345 13.58 -7.53 -4.54
C GLN A 345 12.07 -7.77 -4.47
N PRO A 346 11.60 -9.00 -4.17
CA PRO A 346 10.16 -9.35 -4.19
C PRO A 346 9.32 -8.64 -3.11
N HIS A 347 9.99 -7.98 -2.17
CA HIS A 347 9.40 -7.30 -1.03
C HIS A 347 9.39 -5.77 -1.19
N ILE A 348 9.94 -5.24 -2.28
CA ILE A 348 9.88 -3.81 -2.62
C ILE A 348 8.91 -3.62 -3.78
N GLY A 349 7.85 -2.86 -3.52
CA GLY A 349 6.97 -2.32 -4.56
C GLY A 349 7.46 -0.95 -5.00
N PHE A 350 7.19 -0.54 -6.23
CA PHE A 350 7.49 0.82 -6.66
C PHE A 350 6.55 1.29 -7.77
N ILE A 351 6.54 2.59 -8.05
CA ILE A 351 6.00 3.20 -9.27
C ILE A 351 6.93 4.34 -9.71
N HIS A 352 7.17 4.43 -11.03
CA HIS A 352 7.91 5.53 -11.65
C HIS A 352 6.93 6.54 -12.26
N LYS A 353 7.08 7.80 -11.88
CA LYS A 353 6.22 8.92 -12.28
C LYS A 353 7.05 10.00 -12.96
N VAL A 354 6.49 10.62 -13.99
CA VAL A 354 7.12 11.72 -14.72
C VAL A 354 6.17 12.92 -14.68
N ASP A 355 6.63 14.06 -14.17
CA ASP A 355 5.85 15.31 -14.14
C ASP A 355 5.47 15.71 -15.58
N ARG A 356 4.20 16.06 -15.79
CA ARG A 356 3.71 16.43 -17.13
C ARG A 356 4.19 17.81 -17.58
N GLU A 357 4.55 18.70 -16.67
CA GLU A 357 4.94 20.07 -16.99
C GLU A 357 6.42 20.19 -17.32
N ASP A 358 7.30 19.59 -16.50
CA ASP A 358 8.75 19.78 -16.62
C ASP A 358 9.55 18.49 -16.88
N GLY A 359 8.89 17.33 -16.87
CA GLY A 359 9.54 16.04 -17.11
C GLY A 359 10.36 15.52 -15.92
N SER A 360 10.24 16.10 -14.73
CA SER A 360 10.87 15.60 -13.51
C SER A 360 10.48 14.15 -13.24
N GLU A 361 11.47 13.33 -12.88
CA GLU A 361 11.26 11.91 -12.58
C GLU A 361 11.16 11.69 -11.06
N PHE A 362 10.14 10.93 -10.66
CA PHE A 362 9.89 10.55 -9.28
C PHE A 362 9.72 9.03 -9.14
N PHE A 363 10.38 8.45 -8.16
CA PHE A 363 10.27 7.04 -7.80
C PHE A 363 9.66 6.93 -6.42
N PHE A 364 8.45 6.37 -6.36
CA PHE A 364 7.83 6.00 -5.09
C PHE A 364 8.13 4.53 -4.85
N LEU A 365 8.95 4.22 -3.84
CA LEU A 365 9.30 2.84 -3.45
C LEU A 365 8.73 2.54 -2.07
N ARG A 366 8.28 1.30 -1.84
CA ARG A 366 7.76 0.88 -0.55
C ARG A 366 8.20 -0.52 -0.14
N ASN A 367 8.54 -0.66 1.13
CA ASN A 367 8.69 -1.94 1.79
C ASN A 367 7.30 -2.57 1.99
N ARG A 368 7.12 -3.81 1.57
CA ARG A 368 5.85 -4.54 1.67
C ARG A 368 5.77 -5.46 2.89
N THR A 369 6.80 -5.46 3.74
CA THR A 369 6.93 -6.39 4.86
C THR A 369 7.17 -5.67 6.19
N ARG A 370 6.98 -6.42 7.28
CA ARG A 370 7.11 -5.92 8.65
C ARG A 370 8.55 -5.82 9.15
N GLU A 371 9.51 -6.30 8.37
CA GLU A 371 10.94 -6.25 8.70
C GLU A 371 11.56 -4.97 8.15
N GLU A 372 12.58 -4.45 8.84
CA GLU A 372 13.43 -3.40 8.26
C GLU A 372 14.27 -3.97 7.12
N ARG A 373 14.55 -3.14 6.10
CA ARG A 373 15.25 -3.59 4.90
C ARG A 373 16.17 -2.52 4.35
N ALA A 374 17.42 -2.89 4.10
CA ALA A 374 18.34 -2.10 3.29
C ALA A 374 18.35 -2.67 1.88
N VAL A 375 18.13 -1.82 0.88
CA VAL A 375 18.04 -2.22 -0.53
C VAL A 375 18.90 -1.30 -1.36
N ASP A 376 19.81 -1.91 -2.13
CA ASP A 376 20.58 -1.20 -3.14
C ASP A 376 19.75 -1.04 -4.41
N VAL A 377 19.58 0.20 -4.83
CA VAL A 377 18.85 0.57 -6.03
C VAL A 377 19.72 1.43 -6.93
N THR A 378 19.65 1.18 -8.23
CA THR A 378 20.26 2.05 -9.23
C THR A 378 19.15 2.68 -10.06
N LEU A 379 19.10 4.01 -10.07
CA LEU A 379 18.10 4.81 -10.80
C LEU A 379 18.79 5.52 -11.96
N ALA A 380 18.24 5.41 -13.17
CA ALA A 380 18.78 6.12 -14.33
C ALA A 380 18.58 7.64 -14.12
N ALA A 381 19.67 8.39 -13.94
CA ALA A 381 19.59 9.81 -13.54
C ALA A 381 20.63 10.67 -14.27
N ALA A 382 20.75 10.52 -15.59
CA ALA A 382 21.78 11.20 -16.38
C ALA A 382 21.77 12.73 -16.13
N GLY A 383 22.81 13.23 -15.46
CA GLY A 383 22.96 14.65 -15.10
C GLY A 383 22.04 15.13 -13.97
N ARG A 384 21.33 14.24 -13.27
CA ARG A 384 20.39 14.54 -12.18
C ARG A 384 20.94 14.10 -10.82
N MET A 385 20.40 14.67 -9.75
CA MET A 385 20.76 14.38 -8.35
C MET A 385 19.57 13.77 -7.59
N PRO A 386 19.76 12.65 -6.87
CA PRO A 386 18.69 12.04 -6.09
C PRO A 386 18.39 12.83 -4.81
N VAL A 387 17.13 13.18 -4.63
CA VAL A 387 16.59 13.90 -3.47
C VAL A 387 15.46 13.07 -2.87
N LEU A 388 15.55 12.77 -1.58
CA LEU A 388 14.42 12.25 -0.81
C LEU A 388 13.43 13.38 -0.54
N LEU A 389 12.22 13.22 -1.07
CA LEU A 389 11.06 13.98 -0.65
C LEU A 389 10.46 13.25 0.55
N ASP A 390 10.82 13.67 1.76
CA ASP A 390 10.26 13.09 2.97
C ASP A 390 8.80 13.51 3.09
N LEU A 391 7.92 12.60 2.69
CA LEU A 391 6.49 12.83 2.71
C LEU A 391 5.92 12.94 4.13
N TRP A 392 6.62 12.47 5.17
CA TRP A 392 6.17 12.57 6.57
C TRP A 392 6.44 13.96 7.13
N THR A 393 7.67 14.46 6.97
CA THR A 393 8.09 15.77 7.51
C THR A 393 7.84 16.93 6.54
N GLY A 394 7.81 16.65 5.24
CA GLY A 394 7.80 17.66 4.17
C GLY A 394 9.19 18.19 3.80
N GLN A 395 10.26 17.62 4.35
CA GLN A 395 11.63 18.01 4.02
C GLN A 395 12.08 17.45 2.67
N MET A 396 13.00 18.18 2.03
CA MET A 396 13.71 17.73 0.83
C MET A 396 15.18 17.54 1.21
N LEU A 397 15.67 16.30 1.12
CA LEU A 397 16.98 15.90 1.60
C LEU A 397 17.78 15.26 0.46
N ARG A 398 18.98 15.75 0.20
CA ARG A 398 19.88 15.10 -0.76
C ARG A 398 20.26 13.72 -0.28
N LEU A 399 20.23 12.74 -1.16
CA LEU A 399 20.75 11.41 -0.85
C LEU A 399 22.23 11.32 -1.21
N ALA A 400 23.01 10.74 -0.31
CA ALA A 400 24.35 10.27 -0.64
C ALA A 400 24.20 9.02 -1.53
N GLY A 401 24.93 8.98 -2.64
CA GLY A 401 24.95 7.84 -3.54
C GLY A 401 26.35 7.62 -4.08
N GLU A 402 26.66 6.37 -4.39
CA GLU A 402 27.84 6.03 -5.17
C GLU A 402 27.55 6.19 -6.66
N ILE A 403 28.57 6.51 -7.43
CA ILE A 403 28.43 6.64 -8.89
C ILE A 403 28.68 5.27 -9.50
N ALA A 404 27.64 4.61 -10.01
CA ALA A 404 27.76 3.28 -10.60
C ALA A 404 28.54 3.27 -11.93
N SER A 405 28.59 4.40 -12.64
CA SER A 405 29.35 4.59 -13.88
C SER A 405 29.73 6.06 -14.09
N GLN A 406 30.97 6.32 -14.53
CA GLN A 406 31.52 7.67 -14.82
C GLN A 406 31.80 7.88 -16.32
N THR A 407 30.95 7.38 -17.21
CA THR A 407 31.02 7.89 -18.60
C THR A 407 30.47 9.32 -18.63
N ALA A 408 31.11 10.22 -19.37
CA ALA A 408 30.81 11.66 -19.40
C ALA A 408 29.37 12.05 -19.82
N LEU A 409 28.51 11.06 -20.11
CA LEU A 409 27.13 11.21 -20.59
C LEU A 409 26.07 10.61 -19.64
N ALA A 410 26.44 9.87 -18.58
CA ALA A 410 25.46 9.29 -17.65
C ALA A 410 26.04 9.07 -16.25
N MET A 411 25.75 10.02 -15.36
CA MET A 411 25.81 9.81 -13.91
C MET A 411 24.64 8.92 -13.50
N THR A 412 24.90 7.69 -13.06
CA THR A 412 23.85 6.79 -12.55
C THR A 412 24.08 6.53 -11.06
N PRO A 413 23.29 7.12 -10.15
CA PRO A 413 23.44 6.92 -8.72
C PRO A 413 23.02 5.51 -8.32
N ARG A 414 23.90 4.83 -7.59
CA ARG A 414 23.58 3.68 -6.76
C ARG A 414 23.31 4.18 -5.34
N LEU A 415 22.13 3.85 -4.82
CA LEU A 415 21.63 4.29 -3.52
C LEU A 415 21.36 3.08 -2.65
N THR A 416 21.79 3.11 -1.40
CA THR A 416 21.31 2.18 -0.38
C THR A 416 20.14 2.84 0.35
N LEU A 417 18.93 2.33 0.12
CA LEU A 417 17.71 2.81 0.77
C LEU A 417 17.36 1.90 1.94
N CYS A 418 17.34 2.45 3.15
CA CYS A 418 16.90 1.73 4.36
C CYS A 418 15.44 2.05 4.67
N PHE A 419 14.59 1.04 4.64
CA PHE A 419 13.17 1.12 4.93
C PHE A 419 12.86 0.56 6.31
N ALA A 420 12.08 1.30 7.09
CA ALA A 420 11.37 0.78 8.24
C ALA A 420 10.25 -0.20 7.81
N PRO A 421 9.64 -0.94 8.76
CA PRO A 421 8.52 -1.82 8.46
C PRO A 421 7.41 -1.08 7.71
N TYR A 422 7.04 -1.59 6.55
CA TYR A 422 6.03 -0.99 5.67
C TYR A 422 6.26 0.47 5.24
N GLU A 423 7.48 1.00 5.35
CA GLU A 423 7.79 2.39 4.98
C GLU A 423 7.77 2.55 3.45
N SER A 424 7.37 3.75 2.99
CA SER A 424 7.61 4.21 1.63
C SER A 424 8.46 5.48 1.58
N LYS A 425 9.21 5.62 0.48
CA LYS A 425 10.09 6.76 0.18
C LYS A 425 9.79 7.27 -1.21
N LEU A 426 9.82 8.59 -1.37
CA LEU A 426 9.67 9.25 -2.66
C LEU A 426 10.99 9.91 -3.05
N ILE A 427 11.59 9.43 -4.13
CA ILE A 427 12.88 9.92 -4.64
C ILE A 427 12.62 10.77 -5.87
N TRP A 428 13.08 12.01 -5.86
CA TRP A 428 13.08 12.92 -7.00
C TRP A 428 14.48 12.94 -7.64
N LEU A 429 14.55 12.83 -8.96
CA LEU A 429 15.79 13.03 -9.72
C LEU A 429 15.88 14.50 -10.16
N ALA A 430 16.37 15.34 -9.24
CA ALA A 430 16.41 16.79 -9.39
C ALA A 430 17.52 17.27 -10.33
N ASP A 431 17.35 18.46 -10.92
CA ASP A 431 18.49 19.18 -11.49
C ASP A 431 19.54 19.49 -10.42
N PRO A 432 20.85 19.40 -10.71
CA PRO A 432 21.90 19.68 -9.74
C PRO A 432 21.78 21.07 -9.11
N ALA A 433 21.36 22.07 -9.90
CA ALA A 433 21.14 23.44 -9.41
C ALA A 433 19.99 23.52 -8.38
N ALA A 434 18.93 22.73 -8.57
CA ALA A 434 17.80 22.69 -7.63
C ALA A 434 18.13 21.91 -6.35
N ALA A 435 19.08 20.97 -6.42
CA ALA A 435 19.50 20.17 -5.29
C ALA A 435 20.69 20.74 -4.50
N GLN A 436 21.50 21.63 -5.09
CA GLN A 436 22.81 22.02 -4.55
C GLN A 436 22.77 22.48 -3.08
N ASP A 437 21.78 23.29 -2.72
CA ASP A 437 21.62 23.90 -1.39
C ASP A 437 20.78 23.07 -0.42
N LEU A 438 20.25 21.92 -0.86
CA LEU A 438 19.48 21.04 0.01
C LEU A 438 20.42 20.34 1.02
N PRO A 439 19.98 20.18 2.28
CA PRO A 439 20.76 19.45 3.28
C PRO A 439 20.91 17.98 2.89
N LEU A 440 22.03 17.36 3.30
CA LEU A 440 22.23 15.93 3.15
C LEU A 440 21.30 15.18 4.11
N ALA A 441 20.68 14.11 3.62
CA ALA A 441 19.91 13.20 4.47
C ALA A 441 20.83 12.62 5.57
N PRO A 442 20.37 12.57 6.82
CA PRO A 442 21.12 11.90 7.88
C PRO A 442 21.25 10.41 7.54
N ALA A 443 22.30 9.77 8.07
CA ALA A 443 22.45 8.33 7.95
C ALA A 443 21.21 7.63 8.54
N PRO A 444 20.57 6.71 7.80
CA PRO A 444 19.43 5.98 8.33
C PRO A 444 19.90 5.13 9.51
N ILE A 445 19.00 4.97 10.49
CA ILE A 445 19.26 4.18 11.69
C ILE A 445 18.33 3.00 11.64
N MET A 446 18.89 1.79 11.67
CA MET A 446 18.19 0.52 11.76
C MET A 446 18.30 -0.06 13.17
N ALA A 447 17.46 -1.04 13.48
CA ALA A 447 17.51 -1.79 14.73
C ALA A 447 18.88 -2.47 14.94
N ALA A 448 19.55 -2.88 13.86
CA ALA A 448 20.89 -3.46 13.92
C ALA A 448 21.98 -2.46 14.35
N ASP A 449 21.73 -1.16 14.22
CA ASP A 449 22.66 -0.10 14.62
C ASP A 449 22.49 0.29 16.10
N LEU A 450 21.50 -0.29 16.79
CA LEU A 450 21.18 0.03 18.17
C LEU A 450 21.73 -1.07 19.11
N ALA A 451 22.43 -0.64 20.16
CA ALA A 451 22.87 -1.48 21.25
C ALA A 451 22.01 -1.20 22.49
N PRO A 452 21.38 -2.23 23.10
CA PRO A 452 20.59 -2.04 24.31
C PRO A 452 21.47 -1.60 25.48
N VAL A 453 21.04 -0.57 26.20
CA VAL A 453 21.70 -0.04 27.40
C VAL A 453 20.96 -0.49 28.65
N LEU A 454 19.64 -0.35 28.65
CA LEU A 454 18.77 -0.65 29.79
C LEU A 454 17.36 -1.00 29.29
N THR A 455 16.76 -2.05 29.81
CA THR A 455 15.31 -2.29 29.67
C THR A 455 14.58 -1.59 30.81
N VAL A 456 13.56 -0.79 30.47
CA VAL A 456 12.69 -0.13 31.43
C VAL A 456 11.62 -1.14 31.88
N ASP A 457 11.50 -1.34 33.19
CA ASP A 457 10.54 -2.25 33.81
C ASP A 457 9.73 -1.56 34.92
N GLY A 458 8.92 -2.34 35.66
CA GLY A 458 8.21 -1.84 36.84
C GLY A 458 7.10 -0.83 36.53
N PHE A 459 6.48 -0.91 35.35
CA PHE A 459 5.45 0.05 34.95
C PHE A 459 4.22 0.00 35.88
N SER A 460 3.81 1.17 36.36
CA SER A 460 2.47 1.39 36.89
C SER A 460 1.55 1.78 35.74
N PHE A 461 0.32 1.26 35.73
CA PHE A 461 -0.65 1.46 34.68
C PHE A 461 -1.93 2.05 35.24
N ALA A 462 -2.53 3.00 34.52
CA ALA A 462 -3.84 3.51 34.83
C ALA A 462 -4.68 3.85 33.60
N ALA A 463 -5.98 3.57 33.66
CA ALA A 463 -6.93 3.90 32.60
C ALA A 463 -8.36 4.05 33.14
N ASP A 464 -9.19 4.79 32.42
CA ASP A 464 -10.63 4.90 32.72
C ASP A 464 -11.43 4.00 31.79
N GLN A 465 -11.98 2.90 32.32
CA GLN A 465 -12.81 2.00 31.54
C GLN A 465 -14.25 2.49 31.49
N HIS A 466 -14.72 2.83 30.29
CA HIS A 466 -16.12 3.14 30.03
C HIS A 466 -16.95 1.86 29.87
N LEU A 467 -18.11 1.80 30.51
CA LEU A 467 -19.04 0.66 30.48
C LEU A 467 -20.27 0.93 29.61
N ALA A 468 -20.96 -0.12 29.19
CA ALA A 468 -22.10 -0.03 28.27
C ALA A 468 -23.29 0.77 28.84
N ASN A 469 -23.39 0.89 30.16
CA ASN A 469 -24.42 1.66 30.86
C ASN A 469 -24.06 3.16 30.99
N GLY A 470 -22.95 3.61 30.39
CA GLY A 470 -22.49 4.99 30.44
C GLY A 470 -21.68 5.37 31.68
N THR A 471 -21.48 4.46 32.64
CA THR A 471 -20.58 4.72 33.78
C THR A 471 -19.13 4.44 33.40
N SER A 472 -18.19 4.93 34.20
CA SER A 472 -16.76 4.65 34.05
C SER A 472 -16.18 4.19 35.38
N HIS A 473 -15.13 3.35 35.34
CA HIS A 473 -14.35 3.02 36.53
C HIS A 473 -12.86 3.15 36.24
N ARG A 474 -12.10 3.52 37.28
CA ARG A 474 -10.64 3.64 37.22
C ARG A 474 -10.02 2.25 37.38
N ILE A 475 -9.12 1.90 36.47
CA ILE A 475 -8.24 0.73 36.58
C ILE A 475 -6.86 1.24 36.96
N GLU A 476 -6.24 0.63 37.98
CA GLU A 476 -4.85 0.86 38.37
C GLU A 476 -4.18 -0.49 38.59
N LEU A 477 -3.06 -0.73 37.91
CA LEU A 477 -2.34 -2.00 37.94
C LEU A 477 -0.83 -1.76 38.05
N SER A 478 -0.13 -2.72 38.63
CA SER A 478 1.31 -2.86 38.42
C SER A 478 1.53 -3.90 37.32
N LEU A 479 2.28 -3.53 36.29
CA LEU A 479 2.58 -4.38 35.14
C LEU A 479 4.06 -4.78 35.15
N PRO A 480 4.41 -5.92 35.77
CA PRO A 480 5.79 -6.41 35.79
C PRO A 480 6.29 -6.84 34.41
N ALA A 481 5.38 -7.11 33.47
CA ALA A 481 5.68 -7.37 32.07
C ALA A 481 4.63 -6.71 31.18
N LEU A 482 5.07 -6.13 30.06
CA LEU A 482 4.17 -5.54 29.07
C LEU A 482 3.71 -6.61 28.08
N LYS A 483 2.40 -6.81 28.02
CA LYS A 483 1.74 -7.86 27.24
C LYS A 483 0.53 -7.25 26.54
N ASP A 484 0.02 -8.00 25.56
CA ASP A 484 -1.25 -7.65 24.92
C ASP A 484 -2.36 -7.55 25.98
N TRP A 485 -3.10 -6.44 25.98
CA TRP A 485 -4.21 -6.24 26.93
C TRP A 485 -5.27 -7.33 26.83
N ARG A 486 -5.41 -8.00 25.67
CA ARG A 486 -6.34 -9.13 25.49
C ARG A 486 -6.02 -10.30 26.42
N ASP A 487 -4.76 -10.43 26.85
CA ASP A 487 -4.30 -11.51 27.73
C ASP A 487 -4.44 -11.14 29.22
N LEU A 488 -4.89 -9.92 29.53
CA LEU A 488 -5.10 -9.42 30.89
C LEU A 488 -6.61 -9.25 31.13
N PRO A 489 -7.25 -10.05 32.02
CA PRO A 489 -8.69 -10.01 32.23
C PRO A 489 -9.27 -8.61 32.50
N GLU A 490 -8.55 -7.79 33.25
CA GLU A 490 -8.92 -6.42 33.62
C GLU A 490 -8.89 -5.46 32.41
N LEU A 491 -8.04 -5.73 31.41
CA LEU A 491 -7.82 -4.86 30.25
C LEU A 491 -8.39 -5.40 28.95
N ALA A 492 -8.89 -6.64 28.92
CA ALA A 492 -9.26 -7.35 27.69
C ALA A 492 -10.31 -6.63 26.82
N THR A 493 -11.12 -5.77 27.42
CA THR A 493 -12.14 -4.93 26.73
C THR A 493 -11.86 -3.43 26.85
N LEU A 494 -10.70 -3.05 27.39
CA LEU A 494 -10.29 -1.65 27.45
C LEU A 494 -10.02 -1.13 26.04
N ALA A 495 -10.52 0.07 25.76
CA ALA A 495 -10.22 0.81 24.55
C ALA A 495 -10.07 2.31 24.81
N ALA A 496 -9.90 2.69 26.09
CA ALA A 496 -9.54 4.06 26.45
C ALA A 496 -8.02 4.19 26.41
N ALA A 497 -7.53 5.43 26.42
CA ALA A 497 -6.11 5.68 26.56
C ALA A 497 -5.59 5.08 27.88
N GLY A 498 -4.52 4.30 27.79
CA GLY A 498 -3.86 3.67 28.93
C GLY A 498 -2.54 4.35 29.24
N GLU A 499 -2.38 4.82 30.47
CA GLU A 499 -1.20 5.53 30.93
C GLU A 499 -0.24 4.57 31.65
N TYR A 500 0.96 4.44 31.11
CA TYR A 500 2.09 3.73 31.71
C TYR A 500 3.06 4.74 32.31
N THR A 501 3.51 4.49 33.54
CA THR A 501 4.51 5.30 34.23
C THR A 501 5.60 4.42 34.81
N ALA A 502 6.86 4.82 34.63
CA ALA A 502 8.01 4.16 35.22
C ALA A 502 9.09 5.18 35.56
N ALA A 503 9.96 4.83 36.50
CA ALA A 503 11.21 5.52 36.75
C ALA A 503 12.36 4.52 36.57
N PHE A 504 13.47 4.97 35.97
CA PHE A 504 14.64 4.14 35.76
C PHE A 504 15.91 4.93 35.99
N THR A 505 17.00 4.25 36.37
CA THR A 505 18.28 4.88 36.70
C THR A 505 19.35 4.49 35.70
N LEU A 506 20.06 5.49 35.17
CA LEU A 506 21.24 5.29 34.32
C LEU A 506 22.51 5.64 35.09
N ALA A 507 23.48 4.72 35.12
CA ALA A 507 24.74 4.92 35.86
C ALA A 507 25.59 6.07 35.31
N GLY A 508 25.49 6.34 34.01
CA GLY A 508 26.19 7.43 33.33
C GLY A 508 25.67 7.60 31.91
N LEU A 509 26.02 8.73 31.30
CA LEU A 509 25.73 9.07 29.92
C LEU A 509 27.02 9.52 29.26
N ASP A 510 27.25 9.09 28.03
CA ASP A 510 28.29 9.67 27.18
C ASP A 510 27.67 10.85 26.41
N PRO A 511 28.16 12.09 26.59
CA PRO A 511 27.64 13.25 25.86
C PRO A 511 27.83 13.21 24.34
N ALA A 512 28.77 12.41 23.84
CA ALA A 512 28.99 12.22 22.40
C ALA A 512 28.07 11.14 21.80
N GLN A 513 27.40 10.35 22.65
CA GLN A 513 26.57 9.23 22.27
C GLN A 513 25.14 9.68 21.96
N ARG A 514 24.56 9.10 20.91
CA ARG A 514 23.12 9.23 20.61
C ARG A 514 22.34 8.10 21.27
N TYR A 515 21.19 8.43 21.85
CA TYR A 515 20.33 7.51 22.58
C TYR A 515 18.92 7.48 22.02
N PHE A 516 18.30 6.31 22.04
CA PHE A 516 16.97 6.04 21.51
C PHE A 516 16.12 5.33 22.55
N LEU A 517 14.83 5.66 22.61
CA LEU A 517 13.83 4.83 23.26
C LEU A 517 13.23 3.90 22.21
N GLN A 518 13.34 2.60 22.40
CA GLN A 518 12.84 1.57 21.49
C GLN A 518 11.78 0.72 22.16
N PHE A 519 10.74 0.38 21.40
CA PHE A 519 9.63 -0.46 21.80
C PHE A 519 9.57 -1.68 20.89
N ASP A 520 9.28 -2.85 21.44
CA ASP A 520 9.05 -4.04 20.61
C ASP A 520 7.78 -3.86 19.77
N ARG A 521 6.68 -3.40 20.39
CA ARG A 521 5.42 -3.12 19.70
C ARG A 521 4.53 -2.14 20.46
N VAL A 522 3.97 -1.18 19.72
CA VAL A 522 2.94 -0.25 20.16
C VAL A 522 1.63 -0.55 19.42
N CYS A 523 0.51 -0.64 20.15
CA CYS A 523 -0.83 -0.86 19.60
C CYS A 523 -1.80 0.23 20.09
N ASP A 524 -2.04 1.31 19.35
CA ASP A 524 -1.51 1.62 18.01
C ASP A 524 -0.95 3.05 17.87
N ARG A 525 -1.07 3.87 18.91
CA ARG A 525 -0.41 5.19 19.08
C ARG A 525 0.19 5.28 20.47
N ALA A 526 1.39 5.85 20.60
CA ALA A 526 1.99 6.18 21.88
C ALA A 526 2.41 7.67 21.95
N ASP A 527 1.85 8.39 22.92
CA ASP A 527 2.30 9.73 23.32
C ASP A 527 3.30 9.60 24.47
N ILE A 528 4.50 10.15 24.30
CA ILE A 528 5.63 9.89 25.21
C ILE A 528 6.07 11.19 25.89
N VAL A 529 6.28 11.11 27.20
CA VAL A 529 6.90 12.17 28.00
C VAL A 529 8.07 11.58 28.77
N LEU A 530 9.27 12.11 28.52
CA LEU A 530 10.51 11.74 29.21
C LEU A 530 11.00 12.93 30.02
N ASN A 531 11.21 12.76 31.32
CA ASN A 531 11.72 13.81 32.22
C ASN A 531 10.92 15.13 32.17
N GLY A 532 9.62 15.03 31.91
CA GLY A 532 8.69 16.16 31.78
C GLY A 532 8.65 16.81 30.39
N GLN A 533 9.44 16.34 29.42
CA GLN A 533 9.41 16.82 28.05
C GLN A 533 8.63 15.87 27.15
N ALA A 534 7.64 16.40 26.44
CA ALA A 534 6.85 15.65 25.47
C ALA A 534 7.66 15.45 24.17
N LEU A 535 7.59 14.24 23.62
CA LEU A 535 8.14 13.90 22.32
C LEU A 535 7.02 13.82 21.27
N ASP A 536 7.40 13.79 19.99
CA ASP A 536 6.47 13.47 18.92
C ASP A 536 5.85 12.07 19.15
N PRO A 537 4.54 11.92 18.90
CA PRO A 537 3.85 10.65 19.12
C PRO A 537 4.33 9.58 18.13
N LEU A 538 4.49 8.36 18.61
CA LEU A 538 4.73 7.20 17.75
C LEU A 538 3.41 6.71 17.17
N LEU A 539 3.24 6.91 15.86
CA LEU A 539 2.08 6.45 15.09
C LEU A 539 2.38 5.23 14.22
N LEU A 540 3.63 5.06 13.83
CA LEU A 540 4.08 4.07 12.85
C LEU A 540 5.39 3.43 13.30
N PRO A 541 5.68 2.20 12.84
CA PRO A 541 7.01 1.64 12.96
C PRO A 541 8.02 2.45 12.11
N PRO A 542 9.31 2.46 12.48
CA PRO A 542 9.88 1.68 13.57
C PRO A 542 9.51 2.30 14.92
N TRP A 543 9.11 1.47 15.88
CA TRP A 543 8.63 1.94 17.18
C TRP A 543 9.80 2.43 18.05
N ARG A 544 10.41 3.54 17.65
CA ARG A 544 11.52 4.18 18.35
C ARG A 544 11.55 5.68 18.09
N CYS A 545 12.09 6.42 19.05
CA CYS A 545 12.36 7.84 18.93
C CYS A 545 13.72 8.18 19.54
N GLU A 546 14.36 9.23 19.02
CA GLU A 546 15.60 9.75 19.59
C GLU A 546 15.31 10.50 20.89
N ILE A 547 16.10 10.21 21.93
CA ILE A 547 16.01 10.82 23.26
C ILE A 547 17.35 11.44 23.70
N THR A 548 18.27 11.63 22.76
CA THR A 548 19.56 12.30 22.98
C THR A 548 19.34 13.67 23.60
N GLY A 549 20.06 13.99 24.67
CA GLY A 549 19.94 15.26 25.41
C GLY A 549 18.73 15.35 26.35
N LEU A 550 17.79 14.39 26.31
CA LEU A 550 16.66 14.34 27.24
C LEU A 550 16.93 13.46 28.47
N LEU A 551 17.81 12.47 28.32
CA LEU A 551 18.25 11.59 29.39
C LEU A 551 19.11 12.33 30.42
N ARG A 552 19.05 11.85 31.66
CA ARG A 552 19.87 12.31 32.79
C ARG A 552 20.71 11.15 33.32
N ALA A 553 21.93 11.42 33.76
CA ALA A 553 22.64 10.49 34.64
C ALA A 553 21.89 10.43 35.98
N GLY A 554 21.68 9.23 36.51
CA GLY A 554 20.78 9.00 37.64
C GLY A 554 19.35 8.73 37.18
N GLU A 555 18.39 9.22 37.96
CA GLU A 555 16.96 8.93 37.79
C GLU A 555 16.35 9.64 36.57
N ASN A 556 15.53 8.90 35.82
CA ASN A 556 14.73 9.37 34.71
C ASN A 556 13.28 8.92 34.90
N THR A 557 12.32 9.77 34.52
CA THR A 557 10.89 9.46 34.58
C THR A 557 10.31 9.33 33.18
N LEU A 558 9.55 8.27 32.96
CA LEU A 558 8.93 7.96 31.68
C LEU A 558 7.43 7.80 31.87
N LYS A 559 6.67 8.55 31.07
CA LYS A 559 5.24 8.40 30.91
C LYS A 559 4.92 8.10 29.46
N ILE A 560 4.11 7.07 29.23
CA ILE A 560 3.66 6.68 27.90
C ILE A 560 2.14 6.53 27.95
N VAL A 561 1.43 7.23 27.09
CA VAL A 561 -0.02 7.09 26.93
C VAL A 561 -0.30 6.35 25.63
N VAL A 562 -0.89 5.15 25.72
CA VAL A 562 -1.25 4.34 24.56
C VAL A 562 -2.72 4.50 24.23
N THR A 563 -3.02 4.89 22.99
CA THR A 563 -4.39 4.93 22.46
C THR A 563 -4.61 3.74 21.53
N PRO A 564 -5.49 2.77 21.88
CA PRO A 564 -5.80 1.62 21.04
C PRO A 564 -7.01 1.90 20.12
N THR A 565 -7.38 0.93 19.28
CA THR A 565 -8.67 0.95 18.57
C THR A 565 -9.87 0.80 19.52
N LEU A 566 -11.05 1.31 19.13
CA LEU A 566 -12.30 1.13 19.87
C LEU A 566 -12.88 -0.29 19.84
N ARG A 567 -12.36 -1.19 18.98
CA ARG A 567 -12.93 -2.51 18.71
C ARG A 567 -13.22 -3.32 19.97
N ASN A 568 -12.25 -3.40 20.89
CA ASN A 568 -12.32 -4.32 22.03
C ASN A 568 -13.45 -3.95 22.99
N ARG A 569 -13.66 -2.64 23.19
CA ARG A 569 -14.79 -2.11 23.98
C ARG A 569 -16.12 -2.45 23.33
N LEU A 570 -16.25 -2.25 22.02
CA LEU A 570 -17.50 -2.50 21.30
C LEU A 570 -17.88 -3.99 21.32
N VAL A 571 -16.90 -4.87 21.13
CA VAL A 571 -17.08 -6.32 21.29
C VAL A 571 -17.46 -6.66 22.73
N GLY A 572 -16.80 -6.04 23.72
CA GLY A 572 -17.12 -6.18 25.14
C GLY A 572 -18.57 -5.82 25.46
N TYR A 573 -19.05 -4.67 24.98
CA TYR A 573 -20.44 -4.23 25.18
C TYR A 573 -21.44 -5.19 24.56
N ALA A 574 -21.17 -5.67 23.34
CA ALA A 574 -22.03 -6.61 22.64
C ALA A 574 -22.10 -7.96 23.36
N ASN A 575 -20.97 -8.45 23.87
CA ASN A 575 -20.88 -9.71 24.61
C ASN A 575 -21.55 -9.61 26.00
N ALA A 576 -21.55 -8.43 26.62
CA ALA A 576 -22.32 -8.13 27.82
C ALA A 576 -23.84 -8.00 27.58
N GLY A 577 -24.31 -8.17 26.34
CA GLY A 577 -25.73 -8.20 26.00
C GLY A 577 -26.34 -6.87 25.57
N SER A 578 -25.52 -5.82 25.33
CA SER A 578 -26.05 -4.55 24.84
C SER A 578 -26.66 -4.69 23.45
N ARG A 579 -27.88 -4.16 23.29
CA ARG A 579 -28.62 -4.19 22.02
C ARG A 579 -28.10 -3.16 21.01
N ASP A 580 -27.51 -2.08 21.49
CA ASP A 580 -27.00 -0.97 20.65
C ASP A 580 -25.70 -1.31 19.94
N TYR A 581 -24.99 -2.33 20.43
CA TYR A 581 -23.70 -2.79 19.90
C TYR A 581 -23.75 -4.24 19.39
N ARG A 582 -24.95 -4.82 19.23
CA ARG A 582 -25.16 -6.25 18.92
C ARG A 582 -24.46 -6.73 17.63
N GLN A 583 -24.15 -5.83 16.71
CA GLN A 583 -23.41 -6.09 15.48
C GLN A 583 -21.95 -6.54 15.72
N TYR A 584 -21.39 -6.29 16.90
CA TYR A 584 -20.02 -6.70 17.27
C TYR A 584 -19.96 -8.01 18.07
N LYS A 585 -21.11 -8.63 18.35
CA LYS A 585 -21.19 -9.81 19.22
C LYS A 585 -20.40 -10.99 18.64
N GLY A 586 -19.50 -11.57 19.45
CA GLY A 586 -18.62 -12.66 19.03
C GLY A 586 -17.58 -12.28 17.97
N GLY A 587 -17.37 -10.98 17.72
CA GLY A 587 -16.34 -10.50 16.79
C GLY A 587 -14.93 -10.62 17.33
N ALA A 588 -13.94 -10.61 16.44
CA ALA A 588 -12.53 -10.55 16.82
C ALA A 588 -12.16 -9.23 17.51
N THR A 589 -11.21 -9.31 18.44
CA THR A 589 -10.57 -8.20 19.16
C THR A 589 -9.20 -7.87 18.56
N MET A 590 -8.82 -6.59 18.63
CA MET A 590 -7.54 -6.07 18.18
C MET A 590 -6.46 -6.21 19.27
N PRO A 591 -5.20 -6.50 18.91
CA PRO A 591 -4.06 -6.28 19.81
C PRO A 591 -4.10 -4.86 20.40
N SER A 592 -3.70 -4.69 21.66
CA SER A 592 -3.75 -3.38 22.33
C SER A 592 -2.68 -3.24 23.41
N GLY A 593 -2.22 -2.01 23.64
CA GLY A 593 -1.23 -1.68 24.66
C GLY A 593 0.22 -1.69 24.16
N LEU A 594 1.15 -1.70 25.11
CA LEU A 594 2.57 -2.00 24.86
C LEU A 594 2.80 -3.51 24.98
N ILE A 595 3.45 -4.10 23.99
CA ILE A 595 3.72 -5.54 23.95
C ILE A 595 5.23 -5.74 23.82
N GLY A 596 5.84 -6.49 24.74
CA GLY A 596 7.28 -6.75 24.75
C GLY A 596 8.07 -5.75 25.59
N ALA A 597 9.31 -5.45 25.21
CA ALA A 597 10.19 -4.58 25.96
C ALA A 597 10.08 -3.10 25.56
N VAL A 598 10.40 -2.23 26.53
CA VAL A 598 10.78 -0.84 26.30
C VAL A 598 12.24 -0.71 26.70
N THR A 599 13.10 -0.31 25.78
CA THR A 599 14.55 -0.33 25.95
C THR A 599 15.16 1.01 25.59
N VAL A 600 16.03 1.51 26.46
CA VAL A 600 16.96 2.58 26.12
C VAL A 600 18.11 1.96 25.36
N CYS A 601 18.35 2.44 24.15
CA CYS A 601 19.42 1.99 23.27
C CYS A 601 20.42 3.12 23.00
N ALA A 602 21.68 2.77 22.75
CA ALA A 602 22.70 3.64 22.22
C ALA A 602 22.95 3.30 20.74
N LEU A 603 23.20 4.31 19.90
CA LEU A 603 23.68 4.11 18.53
C LEU A 603 25.10 3.52 18.56
N ARG A 604 25.37 2.48 17.76
CA ARG A 604 26.68 1.81 17.71
C ARG A 604 27.77 2.66 17.06
#